data_AF-A0A537U2I7-F1
#
_entry.id   AF-A0A537U2I7-F1
#
_cell.length_a   1.000
_cell.length_b   1.000
_cell.length_c   1.000
_cell.angle_alpha   90.00
_cell.angle_beta   90.00
_cell.angle_gamma   90.00
#
_symmetry.space_group_name_H-M   'P 1'
#
loop_
_entity.id
_entity.type
_entity.pdbx_description
1 polymer ?
#
loop_
_entity_poly.entity_id
_entity_poly.type
_entity_poly.pdbx_seq_one_letter_code
_entity_poly.pdbx_strand_id
1 'polypeptide(L)'
;MCQLRGGTRAQARPSIGGTLTGRGGNLIVIDDPLKPQDAYSEAARENTKQWYSNTLLSRLDDKTKDAIIVVMQRLHLDDLVGHLLEQEGWTHLNLPAIAESEFRIPLGSERYHLRRVGDLLHPEREPREVLDEFKRSMGSLDFAAQYQQEPVAEGGNLIKWDWFQFYDKPPGRTPDDRIIVSWDTAMSSKELSSYSACVVLQIRGETAWVLDVFRERLEYPDLRRKVIELHRRWRKACNRYELVIENKGSGMSLIQDLRDENIHAIKVDPEGDKVMRMNAQTARIEAGSVSLPRSAGWLDEFRREVMAFPAGHYTDQIDAFSQALDRAFNRRGGEVGWKFVRGLY
;
A
#
# COMPACT_ATOMS: atom_id res chain seq x y z
N MET A 1 -54.85 -24.42 7.67
CA MET A 1 -53.43 -24.85 7.65
C MET A 1 -52.85 -24.53 6.28
N CYS A 2 -52.11 -23.43 6.15
CA CYS A 2 -51.37 -23.11 4.92
C CYS A 2 -49.91 -23.50 5.16
N GLN A 3 -49.44 -24.58 4.51
CA GLN A 3 -48.04 -25.00 4.55
C GLN A 3 -47.21 -24.05 3.69
N LEU A 4 -46.32 -23.27 4.30
CA LEU A 4 -45.20 -22.66 3.61
C LEU A 4 -44.23 -23.80 3.22
N ARG A 5 -44.35 -24.30 1.99
CA ARG A 5 -43.34 -25.18 1.38
C ARG A 5 -42.30 -24.32 0.69
N GLY A 6 -41.19 -24.05 1.38
CA GLY A 6 -39.99 -23.43 0.81
C GLY A 6 -38.86 -23.55 1.81
N GLY A 7 -37.94 -24.48 1.60
CA GLY A 7 -36.78 -24.63 2.47
C GLY A 7 -35.70 -23.61 2.08
N THR A 8 -35.33 -22.70 2.98
CA THR A 8 -34.17 -21.82 2.80
C THR A 8 -32.89 -22.62 3.05
N ARG A 9 -31.89 -22.49 2.18
CA ARG A 9 -30.57 -23.12 2.33
C ARG A 9 -29.50 -22.04 2.20
N ALA A 10 -28.53 -22.03 3.12
CA ALA A 10 -27.38 -21.14 3.09
C ALA A 10 -26.09 -21.96 2.98
N GLN A 11 -25.14 -21.52 2.16
CA GLN A 11 -23.80 -22.08 2.06
C GLN A 11 -22.79 -20.94 2.12
N ALA A 12 -21.83 -21.02 3.04
CA ALA A 12 -20.69 -20.09 3.14
C ALA A 12 -19.43 -20.77 2.61
N ARG A 13 -18.58 -20.04 1.87
CA ARG A 13 -17.29 -20.54 1.37
C ARG A 13 -16.20 -19.48 1.53
N PRO A 14 -14.98 -19.85 1.96
CA PRO A 14 -13.97 -18.89 2.41
C PRO A 14 -12.98 -18.37 1.34
N SER A 15 -13.13 -18.67 0.04
CA SER A 15 -12.13 -18.19 -0.94
C SER A 15 -12.62 -17.93 -2.36
N ILE A 16 -12.07 -16.87 -2.96
CA ILE A 16 -12.04 -16.59 -4.40
C ILE A 16 -11.15 -17.67 -5.04
N GLY A 17 -11.66 -18.39 -6.04
CA GLY A 17 -10.92 -19.47 -6.72
C GLY A 17 -11.08 -20.89 -6.13
N GLY A 18 -11.82 -21.06 -5.03
CA GLY A 18 -12.24 -22.41 -4.60
C GLY A 18 -13.16 -23.06 -5.64
N THR A 19 -13.03 -24.37 -5.86
CA THR A 19 -13.84 -25.10 -6.83
C THR A 19 -15.33 -24.89 -6.52
N LEU A 20 -16.01 -24.12 -7.37
CA LEU A 20 -17.45 -23.87 -7.28
C LEU A 20 -18.27 -25.10 -7.76
N THR A 21 -17.81 -26.31 -7.44
CA THR A 21 -18.55 -27.54 -7.77
C THR A 21 -19.66 -27.74 -6.75
N GLY A 22 -20.90 -27.50 -7.20
CA GLY A 22 -22.11 -28.05 -6.60
C GLY A 22 -23.20 -27.04 -6.26
N ARG A 23 -24.10 -26.82 -7.23
CA ARG A 23 -25.46 -26.20 -7.16
C ARG A 23 -25.52 -24.67 -7.19
N GLY A 24 -26.53 -24.14 -7.89
CA GLY A 24 -26.81 -22.70 -8.02
C GLY A 24 -27.61 -22.14 -6.84
N GLY A 25 -28.02 -20.87 -6.93
CA GLY A 25 -28.82 -20.23 -5.88
C GLY A 25 -29.54 -18.96 -6.34
N ASN A 26 -30.60 -18.60 -5.60
CA ASN A 26 -31.49 -17.48 -5.91
C ASN A 26 -31.08 -16.13 -5.28
N LEU A 27 -30.13 -16.16 -4.33
CA LEU A 27 -29.51 -14.99 -3.72
C LEU A 27 -28.05 -15.32 -3.46
N ILE A 28 -27.14 -14.52 -4.02
CA ILE A 28 -25.70 -14.66 -3.80
C ILE A 28 -25.20 -13.41 -3.09
N VAL A 29 -24.56 -13.59 -1.93
CA VAL A 29 -23.89 -12.51 -1.21
C VAL A 29 -22.39 -12.70 -1.38
N ILE A 30 -21.72 -11.66 -1.89
CA ILE A 30 -20.27 -11.58 -2.02
C ILE A 30 -19.78 -10.66 -0.92
N ASP A 31 -18.92 -11.17 -0.05
CA ASP A 31 -18.36 -10.45 1.09
C ASP A 31 -16.84 -10.31 0.90
N ASP A 32 -16.36 -9.06 0.86
CA ASP A 32 -14.95 -8.67 0.70
C ASP A 32 -14.17 -9.53 -0.34
N PRO A 33 -14.53 -9.47 -1.63
CA PRO A 33 -13.92 -10.27 -2.70
C PRO A 33 -12.52 -9.78 -3.11
N LEU A 34 -11.95 -8.82 -2.40
CA LEU A 34 -10.62 -8.29 -2.64
C LEU A 34 -10.06 -7.81 -1.30
N LYS A 35 -8.83 -8.21 -0.97
CA LYS A 35 -8.16 -7.73 0.24
C LYS A 35 -7.56 -6.34 -0.01
N PRO A 36 -7.52 -5.44 0.98
CA PRO A 36 -6.92 -4.11 0.83
C PRO A 36 -5.51 -4.12 0.23
N GLN A 37 -4.66 -5.05 0.67
CA GLN A 37 -3.29 -5.22 0.17
C GLN A 37 -3.24 -5.64 -1.31
N ASP A 38 -4.23 -6.40 -1.78
CA ASP A 38 -4.28 -6.92 -3.15
C ASP A 38 -4.91 -5.90 -4.11
N ALA A 39 -5.55 -4.84 -3.58
CA ALA A 39 -6.26 -3.85 -4.36
C ALA A 39 -5.38 -3.05 -5.31
N TYR A 40 -4.08 -2.97 -5.05
CA TYR A 40 -3.10 -2.28 -5.90
C TYR A 40 -2.57 -3.16 -7.03
N SER A 41 -2.70 -4.49 -6.90
CA SER A 41 -2.29 -5.41 -7.96
C SER A 41 -3.35 -5.48 -9.05
N GLU A 42 -3.03 -4.94 -10.23
CA GLU A 42 -3.88 -5.06 -11.42
C GLU A 42 -4.28 -6.52 -11.70
N ALA A 43 -3.32 -7.45 -11.58
CA ALA A 43 -3.56 -8.87 -11.76
C ALA A 43 -4.55 -9.44 -10.73
N ALA A 44 -4.50 -9.00 -9.47
CA ALA A 44 -5.44 -9.44 -8.45
C ALA A 44 -6.85 -8.86 -8.70
N ARG A 45 -6.94 -7.55 -9.03
CA ARG A 45 -8.20 -6.91 -9.43
C ARG A 45 -8.84 -7.63 -10.60
N GLU A 46 -8.06 -7.91 -11.64
CA GLU A 46 -8.52 -8.60 -12.84
C GLU A 46 -8.95 -10.04 -12.55
N ASN A 47 -8.22 -10.77 -11.71
CA ASN A 47 -8.62 -12.10 -11.27
C ASN A 47 -9.96 -12.09 -10.53
N THR A 48 -10.20 -11.12 -9.64
CA THR A 48 -11.50 -10.96 -8.96
C THR A 48 -12.63 -10.66 -9.95
N LYS A 49 -12.40 -9.75 -10.91
CA LYS A 49 -13.36 -9.42 -11.98
C LYS A 49 -13.68 -10.66 -12.84
N GLN A 50 -12.67 -11.41 -13.25
CA GLN A 50 -12.84 -12.64 -14.04
C GLN A 50 -13.53 -13.74 -13.26
N TRP A 51 -13.21 -13.92 -11.98
CA TRP A 51 -13.89 -14.89 -11.12
C TRP A 51 -15.39 -14.57 -11.03
N TYR A 52 -15.74 -13.30 -10.83
CA TYR A 52 -17.13 -12.85 -10.83
C TYR A 52 -17.82 -13.17 -12.16
N SER A 53 -17.26 -12.71 -13.28
CA SER A 53 -17.89 -12.82 -14.60
C SER A 53 -17.97 -14.27 -15.11
N ASN A 54 -16.90 -15.04 -14.96
CA ASN A 54 -16.80 -16.37 -15.57
C ASN A 54 -17.35 -17.48 -14.65
N THR A 55 -17.32 -17.28 -13.34
CA THR A 55 -17.69 -18.33 -12.39
C THR A 55 -18.99 -18.02 -11.68
N LEU A 56 -19.12 -16.82 -11.09
CA LEU A 56 -20.23 -16.51 -10.19
C LEU A 56 -21.55 -16.25 -10.93
N LEU A 57 -21.54 -15.47 -12.02
CA LEU A 57 -22.74 -15.18 -12.81
C LEU A 57 -23.43 -16.44 -13.37
N SER A 58 -22.67 -17.51 -13.61
CA SER A 58 -23.21 -18.79 -14.08
C SER A 58 -24.04 -19.55 -13.02
N ARG A 59 -24.01 -19.12 -11.76
CA ARG A 59 -24.58 -19.82 -10.61
C ARG A 59 -25.97 -19.36 -10.20
N LEU A 60 -26.43 -18.22 -10.72
CA LEU A 60 -27.83 -17.85 -10.56
C LEU A 60 -28.70 -18.89 -11.27
N ASP A 61 -29.71 -19.40 -10.57
CA ASP A 61 -30.63 -20.40 -11.13
C ASP A 61 -31.58 -19.75 -12.15
N ASP A 62 -32.07 -18.54 -11.87
CA ASP A 62 -32.85 -17.66 -12.75
C ASP A 62 -32.22 -16.26 -12.80
N LYS A 63 -31.48 -15.99 -13.88
CA LYS A 63 -30.79 -14.70 -14.12
C LYS A 63 -31.72 -13.48 -14.23
N THR A 64 -33.03 -13.68 -14.29
CA THR A 64 -34.02 -12.60 -14.39
C THR A 64 -34.72 -12.27 -13.08
N LYS A 65 -34.65 -13.16 -12.09
CA LYS A 65 -35.38 -13.01 -10.80
C LYS A 65 -34.47 -13.08 -9.58
N ASP A 66 -33.34 -13.75 -9.72
CA ASP A 66 -32.39 -13.93 -8.64
C ASP A 66 -31.53 -12.68 -8.44
N ALA A 67 -31.02 -12.50 -7.23
CA ALA A 67 -30.28 -11.30 -6.84
C ALA A 67 -28.83 -11.61 -6.46
N ILE A 68 -27.93 -10.66 -6.75
CA ILE A 68 -26.57 -10.64 -6.23
C ILE A 68 -26.43 -9.40 -5.36
N ILE A 69 -25.84 -9.57 -4.18
CA ILE A 69 -25.47 -8.47 -3.28
C ILE A 69 -23.96 -8.53 -3.11
N VAL A 70 -23.29 -7.42 -3.37
CA VAL A 70 -21.86 -7.26 -3.09
C VAL A 70 -21.71 -6.32 -1.90
N VAL A 71 -21.04 -6.81 -0.86
CA VAL A 71 -20.70 -6.05 0.33
C VAL A 71 -19.18 -6.03 0.41
N MET A 72 -18.60 -4.85 0.24
CA MET A 72 -17.17 -4.63 0.43
C MET A 72 -16.89 -3.15 0.67
N GLN A 73 -15.72 -2.86 1.23
CA GLN A 73 -15.14 -1.53 1.15
C GLN A 73 -14.65 -1.27 -0.28
N ARG A 74 -14.78 -0.03 -0.77
CA ARG A 74 -14.05 0.40 -1.97
C ARG A 74 -12.56 0.44 -1.65
N LEU A 75 -11.76 -0.16 -2.51
CA LEU A 75 -10.31 -0.25 -2.33
C LEU A 75 -9.54 0.39 -3.49
N HIS A 76 -10.14 0.45 -4.68
CA HIS A 76 -9.53 1.00 -5.87
C HIS A 76 -10.61 1.46 -6.86
N LEU A 77 -10.31 2.38 -7.79
CA LEU A 77 -11.29 2.79 -8.82
C LEU A 77 -11.74 1.61 -9.68
N ASP A 78 -10.78 0.76 -10.08
CA ASP A 78 -10.97 -0.46 -10.87
C ASP A 78 -11.14 -1.74 -10.00
N ASP A 79 -11.66 -1.61 -8.77
CA ASP A 79 -12.08 -2.78 -7.99
C ASP A 79 -13.38 -3.41 -8.56
N LEU A 80 -13.82 -4.53 -8.00
CA LEU A 80 -15.02 -5.22 -8.49
C LEU A 80 -16.24 -4.30 -8.52
N VAL A 81 -16.45 -3.48 -7.48
CA VAL A 81 -17.59 -2.56 -7.42
C VAL A 81 -17.45 -1.49 -8.49
N GLY A 82 -16.27 -0.91 -8.68
CA GLY A 82 -15.99 0.02 -9.78
C GLY A 82 -16.40 -0.56 -11.15
N HIS A 83 -15.96 -1.79 -11.44
CA HIS A 83 -16.33 -2.50 -12.66
C HIS A 83 -17.84 -2.75 -12.78
N LEU A 84 -18.53 -3.09 -11.69
CA LEU A 84 -19.98 -3.31 -11.69
C LEU A 84 -20.77 -2.02 -11.84
N LEU A 85 -20.26 -0.90 -11.34
CA LEU A 85 -20.90 0.42 -11.49
C LEU A 85 -20.78 0.98 -12.91
N GLU A 86 -19.75 0.58 -13.67
CA GLU A 86 -19.66 0.85 -15.11
C GLU A 86 -20.71 0.07 -15.91
N GLN A 87 -21.22 -1.03 -15.35
CA GLN A 87 -22.32 -1.80 -15.93
C GLN A 87 -23.67 -1.22 -15.45
N GLU A 88 -24.62 -1.05 -16.36
CA GLU A 88 -25.97 -0.64 -15.98
C GLU A 88 -26.68 -1.74 -15.15
N GLY A 89 -27.60 -1.34 -14.27
CA GLY A 89 -28.50 -2.28 -13.57
C GLY A 89 -28.19 -2.56 -12.10
N TRP A 90 -27.13 -1.98 -11.53
CA TRP A 90 -26.81 -2.10 -10.11
C TRP A 90 -27.42 -0.97 -9.28
N THR A 91 -27.92 -1.32 -8.08
CA THR A 91 -28.27 -0.34 -7.05
C THR A 91 -27.09 -0.16 -6.12
N HIS A 92 -26.54 1.05 -6.07
CA HIS A 92 -25.37 1.37 -5.24
C HIS A 92 -25.79 2.07 -3.94
N LEU A 93 -25.40 1.51 -2.80
CA LEU A 93 -25.53 2.13 -1.49
C LEU A 93 -24.13 2.46 -0.93
N ASN A 94 -23.76 3.73 -0.99
CA ASN A 94 -22.51 4.24 -0.42
C ASN A 94 -22.74 4.69 1.04
N LEU A 95 -21.97 4.15 1.98
CA LEU A 95 -22.01 4.47 3.41
C LEU A 95 -20.63 5.00 3.87
N PRO A 96 -20.31 6.30 3.66
CA PRO A 96 -19.07 6.88 4.11
C PRO A 96 -19.01 6.98 5.64
N ALA A 97 -17.85 6.76 6.24
CA ALA A 97 -17.63 6.88 7.68
C ALA A 97 -17.99 8.28 8.19
N ILE A 98 -17.71 9.33 7.40
CA ILE A 98 -18.10 10.71 7.66
C ILE A 98 -18.91 11.21 6.47
N ALA A 99 -20.16 11.62 6.69
CA ALA A 99 -21.01 12.13 5.62
C ALA A 99 -20.45 13.47 5.08
N GLU A 100 -20.14 13.53 3.79
CA GLU A 100 -19.65 14.74 3.11
C GLU A 100 -20.76 15.55 2.43
N SER A 101 -21.91 14.90 2.21
CA SER A 101 -23.13 15.50 1.68
C SER A 101 -24.34 14.99 2.47
N GLU A 102 -25.47 15.68 2.34
CA GLU A 102 -26.73 15.19 2.89
C GLU A 102 -27.34 14.11 1.98
N PHE A 103 -27.69 12.95 2.54
CA PHE A 103 -28.36 11.89 1.78
C PHE A 103 -29.31 11.05 2.63
N ARG A 104 -30.21 10.32 1.96
CA ARG A 104 -31.24 9.47 2.59
C ARG A 104 -31.01 8.02 2.25
N ILE A 105 -31.00 7.18 3.27
CA ILE A 105 -30.93 5.72 3.13
C ILE A 105 -32.36 5.16 3.29
N PRO A 106 -32.94 4.54 2.25
CA PRO A 106 -34.28 3.95 2.34
C PRO A 106 -34.29 2.71 3.24
N LEU A 107 -35.26 2.62 4.15
CA LEU A 107 -35.44 1.50 5.10
C LEU A 107 -36.78 0.76 4.88
N GLY A 108 -37.30 0.84 3.65
CA GLY A 108 -38.60 0.31 3.24
C GLY A 108 -39.58 1.41 2.80
N SER A 109 -40.83 1.02 2.57
CA SER A 109 -41.89 1.95 2.15
C SER A 109 -42.08 3.05 3.20
N GLU A 110 -41.76 4.29 2.81
CA GLU A 110 -41.94 5.53 3.59
C GLU A 110 -40.98 5.79 4.75
N ARG A 111 -39.99 4.91 5.01
CA ARG A 111 -38.97 5.14 6.04
C ARG A 111 -37.62 5.42 5.41
N TYR A 112 -36.91 6.40 5.96
CA TYR A 112 -35.54 6.69 5.60
C TYR A 112 -34.72 7.08 6.83
N HIS A 113 -33.42 6.80 6.77
CA HIS A 113 -32.44 7.39 7.66
C HIS A 113 -31.79 8.58 6.95
N LEU A 114 -31.86 9.76 7.55
CA LEU A 114 -31.23 10.98 7.02
C LEU A 114 -29.84 11.10 7.61
N ARG A 115 -28.82 11.28 6.76
CA ARG A 115 -27.48 11.67 7.15
C ARG A 115 -27.19 13.08 6.66
N ARG A 116 -26.72 13.94 7.55
CA ARG A 116 -26.29 15.32 7.30
C ARG A 116 -24.78 15.38 7.21
N VAL A 117 -24.26 16.45 6.62
CA VAL A 117 -22.82 16.72 6.53
C VAL A 117 -22.20 16.66 7.94
N GLY A 118 -21.14 15.86 8.09
CA GLY A 118 -20.42 15.66 9.33
C GLY A 118 -20.90 14.49 10.19
N ASP A 119 -22.09 13.92 9.93
CA ASP A 119 -22.60 12.76 10.67
C ASP A 119 -21.63 11.58 10.53
N LEU A 120 -21.36 10.89 11.64
CA LEU A 120 -20.55 9.67 11.62
C LEU A 120 -21.43 8.45 11.33
N LEU A 121 -20.90 7.46 10.62
CA LEU A 121 -21.65 6.24 10.28
C LEU A 121 -21.97 5.40 11.53
N HIS A 122 -21.01 5.29 12.45
CA HIS A 122 -21.17 4.53 13.69
C HIS A 122 -20.40 5.18 14.86
N PRO A 123 -20.91 6.29 15.43
CA PRO A 123 -20.21 7.07 16.47
C PRO A 123 -19.76 6.26 17.69
N GLU A 124 -20.53 5.24 18.09
CA GLU A 124 -20.21 4.41 19.27
C GLU A 124 -19.02 3.46 19.04
N ARG A 125 -18.72 3.14 17.78
CA ARG A 125 -17.64 2.23 17.40
C ARG A 125 -16.40 3.01 16.95
N GLU A 126 -16.64 4.04 16.15
CA GLU A 126 -15.61 4.88 15.53
C GLU A 126 -16.00 6.35 15.73
N PRO A 127 -15.71 6.92 16.91
CA PRO A 127 -15.90 8.35 17.15
C PRO A 127 -14.94 9.17 16.29
N ARG A 128 -15.19 10.49 16.21
CA ARG A 128 -14.46 11.39 15.29
C ARG A 128 -12.95 11.34 15.49
N GLU A 129 -12.51 11.30 16.74
CA GLU A 129 -11.10 11.30 17.11
C GLU A 129 -10.38 10.03 16.61
N VAL A 130 -11.07 8.88 16.63
CA VAL A 130 -10.56 7.61 16.11
C VAL A 130 -10.47 7.64 14.58
N LEU A 131 -11.47 8.19 13.90
CA LEU A 131 -11.44 8.37 12.44
C LEU A 131 -10.31 9.32 12.02
N ASP A 132 -10.09 10.40 12.77
CA ASP A 132 -8.99 11.34 12.53
C ASP A 132 -7.62 10.70 12.81
N GLU A 133 -7.53 9.77 13.76
CA GLU A 133 -6.33 8.94 13.97
C GLU A 133 -6.10 7.96 12.82
N PHE A 134 -7.13 7.23 12.39
CA PHE A 134 -7.02 6.32 11.25
C PHE A 134 -6.59 7.05 9.99
N LYS A 135 -7.21 8.19 9.68
CA LYS A 135 -6.82 9.04 8.54
C LYS A 135 -5.35 9.43 8.60
N ARG A 136 -4.82 9.80 9.78
CA ARG A 136 -3.40 10.11 9.96
C ARG A 136 -2.50 8.88 9.81
N SER A 137 -2.92 7.72 10.30
CA SER A 137 -2.09 6.51 10.29
C SER A 137 -2.03 5.81 8.93
N MET A 138 -3.13 5.79 8.18
CA MET A 138 -3.22 5.10 6.88
C MET A 138 -3.00 6.05 5.70
N GLY A 139 -3.13 7.36 5.92
CA GLY A 139 -3.02 8.38 4.89
C GLY A 139 -4.37 8.71 4.26
N SER A 140 -4.46 9.90 3.67
CA SER A 140 -5.72 10.43 3.17
C SER A 140 -6.31 9.63 2.00
N LEU A 141 -5.48 9.00 1.16
CA LEU A 141 -5.94 8.22 -0.01
C LEU A 141 -6.59 6.90 0.42
N ASP A 142 -5.90 6.12 1.26
CA ASP A 142 -6.43 4.87 1.80
C ASP A 142 -7.69 5.13 2.64
N PHE A 143 -7.73 6.24 3.40
CA PHE A 143 -8.92 6.64 4.14
C PHE A 143 -10.08 7.02 3.21
N ALA A 144 -9.82 7.76 2.13
CA ALA A 144 -10.85 8.12 1.14
C ALA A 144 -11.45 6.86 0.51
N ALA A 145 -10.63 5.88 0.14
CA ALA A 145 -11.11 4.60 -0.38
C ALA A 145 -11.86 3.79 0.69
N GLN A 146 -11.18 3.37 1.77
CA GLN A 146 -11.69 2.37 2.71
C GLN A 146 -12.78 2.90 3.65
N TYR A 147 -12.72 4.17 4.04
CA TYR A 147 -13.66 4.77 4.99
C TYR A 147 -14.69 5.67 4.30
N GLN A 148 -14.30 6.46 3.29
CA GLN A 148 -15.26 7.31 2.56
C GLN A 148 -15.88 6.66 1.31
N GLN A 149 -15.43 5.46 0.93
CA GLN A 149 -15.89 4.73 -0.27
C GLN A 149 -15.66 5.49 -1.59
N GLU A 150 -14.68 6.40 -1.60
CA GLU A 150 -14.36 7.29 -2.72
C GLU A 150 -12.87 7.09 -3.09
N PRO A 151 -12.53 5.98 -3.77
CA PRO A 151 -11.16 5.78 -4.24
C PRO A 151 -10.81 6.82 -5.30
N VAL A 152 -9.62 7.38 -5.20
CA VAL A 152 -9.12 8.42 -6.12
C VAL A 152 -8.23 7.76 -7.18
N ALA A 153 -8.23 8.29 -8.41
CA ALA A 153 -7.40 7.77 -9.48
C ALA A 153 -5.91 7.84 -9.14
N GLU A 154 -5.18 6.75 -9.40
CA GLU A 154 -3.72 6.66 -9.26
C GLU A 154 -2.97 7.66 -10.17
N GLY A 155 -3.66 8.33 -11.10
CA GLY A 155 -3.11 9.34 -12.01
C GLY A 155 -2.78 10.70 -11.37
N GLY A 156 -3.02 10.88 -10.07
CA GLY A 156 -2.51 12.02 -9.31
C GLY A 156 -1.20 11.68 -8.60
N ASN A 157 -0.32 12.66 -8.39
CA ASN A 157 0.94 12.48 -7.66
C ASN A 157 0.70 11.74 -6.33
N LEU A 158 1.07 10.45 -6.27
CA LEU A 158 0.85 9.59 -5.09
C LEU A 158 1.50 10.21 -3.84
N ILE A 159 2.58 10.95 -4.06
CA ILE A 159 3.31 11.70 -3.04
C ILE A 159 3.21 13.19 -3.38
N LYS A 160 2.71 14.00 -2.45
CA LYS A 160 2.74 15.46 -2.61
C LYS A 160 4.07 16.01 -2.09
N TRP A 161 4.72 16.87 -2.88
CA TRP A 161 5.99 17.49 -2.49
C TRP A 161 5.90 18.28 -1.17
N ASP A 162 4.77 18.94 -0.94
CA ASP A 162 4.55 19.77 0.26
C ASP A 162 4.32 18.96 1.54
N TRP A 163 4.21 17.62 1.44
CA TRP A 163 4.18 16.75 2.62
C TRP A 163 5.56 16.60 3.27
N PHE A 164 6.64 16.72 2.48
CA PHE A 164 7.99 16.64 3.02
C PHE A 164 8.29 17.84 3.92
N GLN A 165 8.95 17.56 5.04
CA GLN A 165 9.60 18.60 5.82
C GLN A 165 10.96 18.93 5.22
N PHE A 166 11.52 20.10 5.56
CA PHE A 166 12.81 20.54 5.03
C PHE A 166 13.78 20.95 6.13
N TYR A 167 15.05 20.59 5.97
CA TYR A 167 16.12 20.95 6.91
C TYR A 167 17.25 21.72 6.21
N ASP A 168 17.86 22.66 6.94
CA ASP A 168 19.01 23.44 6.46
C ASP A 168 20.35 22.72 6.67
N LYS A 169 20.48 21.99 7.77
CA LYS A 169 21.65 21.18 8.10
C LYS A 169 21.20 19.79 8.55
N PRO A 170 21.91 18.71 8.16
CA PRO A 170 21.63 17.38 8.67
C PRO A 170 21.60 17.39 10.21
N PRO A 171 20.69 16.66 10.85
CA PRO A 171 20.66 16.61 12.30
C PRO A 171 21.95 15.98 12.84
N GLY A 172 22.42 16.50 13.98
CA GLY A 172 23.58 15.92 14.68
C GLY A 172 23.37 14.44 14.97
N ARG A 173 24.46 13.67 15.10
CA ARG A 173 24.39 12.23 15.36
C ARG A 173 24.21 11.93 16.84
N THR A 174 23.33 11.00 17.16
CA THR A 174 23.17 10.43 18.51
C THR A 174 23.32 8.90 18.48
N PRO A 175 23.62 8.25 19.62
CA PRO A 175 23.70 6.79 19.68
C PRO A 175 22.41 6.05 19.27
N ASP A 176 21.26 6.72 19.39
CA ASP A 176 19.95 6.16 19.02
C ASP A 176 19.68 6.19 17.51
N ASP A 177 20.49 6.96 16.77
CA ASP A 177 20.31 7.10 15.33
C ASP A 177 20.65 5.80 14.59
N ARG A 178 19.91 5.52 13.52
CA ARG A 178 20.27 4.51 12.53
C ARG A 178 20.60 5.18 11.21
N ILE A 179 21.59 4.64 10.49
CA ILE A 179 21.84 4.97 9.09
C ILE A 179 21.43 3.77 8.24
N ILE A 180 20.47 4.00 7.35
CA ILE A 180 20.03 3.02 6.36
C ILE A 180 20.51 3.50 5.00
N VAL A 181 21.29 2.65 4.33
CA VAL A 181 21.73 2.86 2.95
C VAL A 181 21.04 1.82 2.10
N SER A 182 20.05 2.25 1.33
CA SER A 182 19.20 1.38 0.52
C SER A 182 19.56 1.49 -0.94
N TRP A 183 19.84 0.37 -1.58
CA TRP A 183 20.14 0.28 -3.01
C TRP A 183 19.01 -0.43 -3.76
N ASP A 184 18.60 0.21 -4.85
CA ASP A 184 17.93 -0.43 -5.98
C ASP A 184 18.95 -0.59 -7.11
N THR A 185 19.13 -1.82 -7.58
CA THR A 185 20.21 -2.19 -8.51
C THR A 185 19.64 -2.61 -9.85
N ALA A 186 20.14 -2.01 -10.93
CA ALA A 186 19.71 -2.31 -12.30
C ALA A 186 19.84 -3.83 -12.62
N MET A 187 18.81 -4.41 -13.22
CA MET A 187 18.66 -5.87 -13.34
C MET A 187 19.59 -6.55 -14.37
N SER A 188 20.26 -5.87 -15.30
CA SER A 188 21.22 -6.54 -16.21
C SER A 188 22.30 -5.64 -16.80
N SER A 189 23.48 -6.22 -17.06
CA SER A 189 24.66 -5.64 -17.70
C SER A 189 24.60 -5.56 -19.23
N LYS A 190 23.43 -5.83 -19.85
CA LYS A 190 23.31 -5.88 -21.31
C LYS A 190 22.65 -4.66 -21.94
N GLU A 191 22.06 -3.78 -21.15
CA GLU A 191 21.49 -2.53 -21.65
C GLU A 191 21.74 -1.40 -20.64
N LEU A 192 22.46 -0.36 -21.06
CA LEU A 192 22.67 0.92 -20.36
C LEU A 192 21.37 1.75 -20.21
N SER A 193 20.20 1.10 -20.10
CA SER A 193 18.89 1.73 -20.05
C SER A 193 18.40 1.97 -18.61
N SER A 194 18.83 1.14 -17.66
CA SER A 194 18.33 1.13 -16.27
C SER A 194 19.32 1.79 -15.31
N TYR A 195 18.83 2.64 -14.41
CA TYR A 195 19.68 3.28 -13.40
C TYR A 195 19.85 2.36 -12.19
N SER A 196 20.97 2.48 -11.50
CA SER A 196 21.09 2.04 -10.10
C SER A 196 20.92 3.27 -9.21
N ALA A 197 20.13 3.14 -8.16
CA ALA A 197 19.83 4.23 -7.25
C ALA A 197 20.15 3.83 -5.80
N CYS A 198 20.59 4.80 -5.02
CA CYS A 198 20.86 4.64 -3.60
C CYS A 198 20.25 5.81 -2.82
N VAL A 199 19.54 5.50 -1.75
CA VAL A 199 18.99 6.49 -0.82
C VAL A 199 19.57 6.26 0.56
N VAL A 200 20.08 7.32 1.18
CA VAL A 200 20.66 7.29 2.52
C VAL A 200 19.75 8.02 3.48
N LEU A 201 19.25 7.29 4.49
CA LEU A 201 18.40 7.83 5.54
C LEU A 201 19.12 7.82 6.89
N GLN A 202 18.96 8.90 7.65
CA GLN A 202 19.10 8.88 9.10
C GLN A 202 17.74 8.72 9.74
N ILE A 203 17.61 7.81 10.69
CA ILE A 203 16.37 7.56 11.42
C ILE A 203 16.59 7.86 12.90
N ARG A 204 15.68 8.62 13.51
CA ARG A 204 15.58 8.82 14.97
C ARG A 204 14.11 8.82 15.37
N GLY A 205 13.74 7.87 16.25
CA GLY A 205 12.33 7.69 16.62
C GLY A 205 11.49 7.40 15.38
N GLU A 206 10.49 8.26 15.14
CA GLU A 206 9.59 8.16 13.99
C GLU A 206 10.01 9.04 12.80
N THR A 207 11.09 9.82 12.93
CA THR A 207 11.53 10.77 11.91
C THR A 207 12.66 10.18 11.06
N ALA A 208 12.57 10.38 9.74
CA ALA A 208 13.57 10.07 8.75
C ALA A 208 14.11 11.34 8.07
N TRP A 209 15.42 11.48 7.98
CA TRP A 209 16.08 12.52 7.18
C TRP A 209 16.77 11.88 6.00
N VAL A 210 16.39 12.28 4.78
CA VAL A 210 17.10 11.88 3.56
C VAL A 210 18.38 12.69 3.47
N LEU A 211 19.52 12.02 3.59
CA LEU A 211 20.84 12.66 3.65
C LEU A 211 21.53 12.76 2.30
N ASP A 212 21.35 11.73 1.48
CA ASP A 212 22.00 11.62 0.18
C ASP A 212 21.17 10.74 -0.73
N VAL A 213 21.15 11.09 -2.01
CA VAL A 213 20.56 10.28 -3.08
C VAL A 213 21.58 10.22 -4.21
N PHE A 214 21.91 8.99 -4.60
CA PHE A 214 22.82 8.72 -5.70
C PHE A 214 22.05 7.97 -6.79
N ARG A 215 22.27 8.35 -8.04
CA ARG A 215 21.66 7.70 -9.20
C ARG A 215 22.60 7.75 -10.39
N GLU A 216 22.94 6.58 -10.94
CA GLU A 216 23.81 6.50 -12.11
C GLU A 216 23.56 5.18 -12.87
N ARG A 217 23.86 5.18 -14.18
CA ARG A 217 23.88 3.95 -14.98
C ARG A 217 25.25 3.32 -14.83
N LEU A 218 25.31 2.23 -14.08
CA LEU A 218 26.56 1.56 -13.74
C LEU A 218 26.55 0.13 -14.27
N GLU A 219 27.65 -0.24 -14.91
CA GLU A 219 27.95 -1.65 -15.13
C GLU A 219 28.34 -2.31 -13.81
N TYR A 220 28.21 -3.63 -13.73
CA TYR A 220 28.37 -4.38 -12.48
C TYR A 220 29.68 -4.09 -11.73
N PRO A 221 30.88 -4.03 -12.37
CA PRO A 221 32.11 -3.71 -11.66
C PRO A 221 32.12 -2.30 -11.04
N ASP A 222 31.49 -1.33 -11.71
CA ASP A 222 31.38 0.05 -11.24
C ASP A 222 30.35 0.16 -10.12
N LEU A 223 29.22 -0.54 -10.25
CA LEU A 223 28.21 -0.67 -9.20
C LEU A 223 28.82 -1.21 -7.90
N ARG A 224 29.55 -2.33 -7.98
CA ARG A 224 30.24 -2.93 -6.83
C ARG A 224 31.19 -1.93 -6.17
N ARG A 225 32.01 -1.24 -6.96
CA ARG A 225 32.95 -0.23 -6.44
C ARG A 225 32.21 0.89 -5.73
N LYS A 226 31.11 1.38 -6.32
CA LYS A 226 30.32 2.49 -5.78
C LYS A 226 29.59 2.13 -4.49
N VAL A 227 29.04 0.92 -4.40
CA VAL A 227 28.41 0.40 -3.19
C VAL A 227 29.43 0.31 -2.05
N ILE A 228 30.64 -0.20 -2.31
CA ILE A 228 31.71 -0.28 -1.31
C ILE A 228 32.18 1.12 -0.88
N GLU A 229 32.29 2.07 -1.82
CA GLU A 229 32.63 3.47 -1.56
C GLU A 229 31.62 4.11 -0.59
N LEU A 230 30.33 4.06 -0.92
CA LEU A 230 29.27 4.62 -0.06
C LEU A 230 29.17 3.88 1.27
N HIS A 231 29.33 2.55 1.28
CA HIS A 231 29.39 1.77 2.51
C HIS A 231 30.50 2.29 3.44
N ARG A 232 31.73 2.43 2.94
CA ARG A 232 32.87 2.90 3.76
C ARG A 232 32.66 4.33 4.27
N ARG A 233 32.04 5.19 3.46
CA ARG A 233 31.70 6.57 3.83
C ARG A 233 30.70 6.60 5.00
N TRP A 234 29.60 5.88 4.88
CA TRP A 234 28.48 5.95 5.83
C TRP A 234 28.64 5.02 7.03
N ARG A 235 29.35 3.91 6.91
CA ARG A 235 29.61 2.96 8.02
C ARG A 235 30.38 3.61 9.18
N LYS A 236 31.23 4.60 8.89
CA LYS A 236 31.97 5.37 9.90
C LYS A 236 31.15 6.49 10.54
N ALA A 237 30.02 6.85 9.94
CA ALA A 237 29.19 7.97 10.40
C ALA A 237 28.27 7.60 11.57
N CYS A 238 28.00 6.31 11.79
CA CYS A 238 27.11 5.83 12.85
C CYS A 238 27.44 4.39 13.26
N ASN A 239 27.22 4.05 14.53
CA ASN A 239 27.38 2.68 15.03
C ASN A 239 26.28 1.73 14.50
N ARG A 240 25.05 2.22 14.31
CA ARG A 240 23.92 1.44 13.79
C ARG A 240 23.75 1.69 12.30
N TYR A 241 24.61 1.06 11.51
CA TYR A 241 24.61 1.14 10.06
C TYR A 241 23.96 -0.11 9.45
N GLU A 242 23.09 0.09 8.46
CA GLU A 242 22.39 -0.97 7.74
C GLU A 242 22.51 -0.74 6.23
N LEU A 243 23.17 -1.68 5.53
CA LEU A 243 23.18 -1.72 4.06
C LEU A 243 22.04 -2.62 3.61
N VAL A 244 21.16 -2.11 2.77
CA VAL A 244 19.97 -2.80 2.28
C VAL A 244 20.08 -2.89 0.76
N ILE A 245 19.92 -4.10 0.22
CA ILE A 245 20.02 -4.36 -1.21
C ILE A 245 18.87 -5.29 -1.61
N GLU A 246 18.17 -4.97 -2.68
CA GLU A 246 17.17 -5.86 -3.27
C GLU A 246 17.82 -7.18 -3.72
N ASN A 247 17.23 -8.30 -3.33
CA ASN A 247 17.73 -9.63 -3.64
C ASN A 247 17.25 -10.11 -5.02
N LYS A 248 17.49 -9.29 -6.06
CA LYS A 248 17.08 -9.55 -7.45
C LYS A 248 18.15 -9.12 -8.43
N GLY A 249 18.21 -9.80 -9.58
CA GLY A 249 19.15 -9.45 -10.67
C GLY A 249 20.60 -9.30 -10.18
N SER A 250 21.21 -8.15 -10.47
CA SER A 250 22.57 -7.81 -10.07
C SER A 250 22.75 -7.69 -8.55
N GLY A 251 21.70 -7.39 -7.78
CA GLY A 251 21.72 -7.32 -6.32
C GLY A 251 22.10 -8.65 -5.67
N MET A 252 21.65 -9.79 -6.22
CA MET A 252 22.03 -11.12 -5.72
C MET A 252 23.54 -11.36 -5.79
N SER A 253 24.14 -11.08 -6.96
CA SER A 253 25.59 -11.19 -7.17
C SER A 253 26.34 -10.20 -6.28
N LEU A 254 25.86 -8.96 -6.18
CA LEU A 254 26.48 -7.93 -5.36
C LEU A 254 26.51 -8.34 -3.88
N ILE A 255 25.41 -8.89 -3.35
CA ILE A 255 25.36 -9.37 -1.96
C ILE A 255 26.37 -10.51 -1.73
N GLN A 256 26.59 -11.38 -2.71
CA GLN A 256 27.60 -12.43 -2.61
C GLN A 256 29.02 -11.83 -2.58
N ASP A 257 29.35 -10.96 -3.54
CA ASP A 257 30.67 -10.34 -3.64
C ASP A 257 31.01 -9.46 -2.42
N LEU A 258 30.00 -8.82 -1.81
CA LEU A 258 30.19 -8.02 -0.60
C LEU A 258 30.55 -8.89 0.62
N ARG A 259 30.06 -10.14 0.69
CA ARG A 259 30.42 -11.06 1.77
C ARG A 259 31.89 -11.43 1.72
N ASP A 260 32.46 -11.57 0.53
CA ASP A 260 33.89 -11.86 0.35
C ASP A 260 34.77 -10.69 0.82
N GLU A 261 34.23 -9.47 0.81
CA GLU A 261 34.84 -8.24 1.37
C GLU A 261 34.51 -8.03 2.86
N ASN A 262 33.88 -9.01 3.51
CA ASN A 262 33.38 -8.93 4.89
C ASN A 262 32.38 -7.77 5.13
N ILE A 263 31.61 -7.42 4.10
CA ILE A 263 30.53 -6.42 4.16
C ILE A 263 29.19 -7.15 4.18
N HIS A 264 28.45 -6.99 5.28
CA HIS A 264 27.12 -7.59 5.41
C HIS A 264 26.03 -6.68 4.85
N ALA A 265 25.34 -7.15 3.80
CA ALA A 265 24.15 -6.53 3.27
C ALA A 265 22.89 -7.29 3.73
N ILE A 266 21.87 -6.54 4.14
CA ILE A 266 20.54 -7.03 4.44
C ILE A 266 19.79 -7.20 3.13
N LYS A 267 19.30 -8.42 2.90
CA LYS A 267 18.51 -8.77 1.73
C LYS A 267 17.08 -8.29 1.89
N VAL A 268 16.53 -7.73 0.83
CA VAL A 268 15.10 -7.40 0.72
C VAL A 268 14.53 -8.13 -0.48
N ASP A 269 13.45 -8.88 -0.25
CA ASP A 269 12.63 -9.47 -1.29
C ASP A 269 11.34 -8.63 -1.30
N PRO A 270 11.14 -7.74 -2.31
CA PRO A 270 9.98 -6.85 -2.32
C PRO A 270 8.69 -7.65 -2.45
N GLU A 271 7.72 -7.37 -1.58
CA GLU A 271 6.36 -7.90 -1.67
C GLU A 271 5.45 -6.83 -2.28
N GLY A 272 4.63 -7.23 -3.26
CA GLY A 272 3.76 -6.30 -4.00
C GLY A 272 4.48 -5.50 -5.09
N ASP A 273 3.71 -4.77 -5.89
CA ASP A 273 4.25 -3.88 -6.91
C ASP A 273 4.81 -2.57 -6.32
N LYS A 274 5.45 -1.76 -7.16
CA LYS A 274 6.10 -0.52 -6.74
C LYS A 274 5.12 0.49 -6.15
N VAL A 275 3.90 0.56 -6.68
CA VAL A 275 2.85 1.49 -6.25
C VAL A 275 2.40 1.12 -4.85
N MET A 276 2.10 -0.15 -4.62
CA MET A 276 1.73 -0.68 -3.31
C MET A 276 2.79 -0.38 -2.25
N ARG A 277 4.07 -0.65 -2.55
CA ARG A 277 5.19 -0.43 -1.62
C ARG A 277 5.35 1.03 -1.26
N MET A 278 5.21 1.94 -2.21
CA MET A 278 5.30 3.37 -1.95
C MET A 278 4.06 3.90 -1.22
N ASN A 279 2.86 3.40 -1.56
CA ASN A 279 1.61 3.81 -0.94
C ASN A 279 1.64 3.54 0.58
N ALA A 280 2.17 2.38 0.99
CA ALA A 280 2.36 2.04 2.41
C ALA A 280 3.23 3.04 3.20
N GLN A 281 4.01 3.90 2.52
CA GLN A 281 4.85 4.92 3.13
C GLN A 281 4.26 6.33 3.06
N THR A 282 3.20 6.55 2.27
CA THR A 282 2.62 7.88 2.03
C THR A 282 2.13 8.53 3.32
N ALA A 283 1.47 7.77 4.20
CA ALA A 283 0.99 8.25 5.50
C ALA A 283 2.10 8.88 6.35
N ARG A 284 3.31 8.29 6.32
CA ARG A 284 4.47 8.83 7.07
C ARG A 284 4.99 10.12 6.47
N ILE A 285 5.00 10.23 5.14
CA ILE A 285 5.41 11.44 4.45
C ILE A 285 4.37 12.54 4.71
N GLU A 286 3.08 12.23 4.57
CA GLU A 286 1.96 13.14 4.85
C GLU A 286 1.96 13.65 6.30
N ALA A 287 2.32 12.79 7.27
CA ALA A 287 2.46 13.18 8.68
C ALA A 287 3.68 14.07 8.96
N GLY A 288 4.52 14.38 7.97
CA GLY A 288 5.72 15.20 8.13
C GLY A 288 6.89 14.47 8.77
N SER A 289 6.86 13.12 8.82
CA SER A 289 7.92 12.32 9.43
C SER A 289 9.14 12.15 8.52
N VAL A 290 9.08 12.62 7.27
CA VAL A 290 10.22 12.57 6.35
C VAL A 290 10.70 13.99 6.01
N SER A 291 11.99 14.23 6.21
CA SER A 291 12.63 15.50 5.93
C SER A 291 13.68 15.41 4.82
N LEU A 292 13.65 16.38 3.91
CA LEU A 292 14.61 16.57 2.82
C LEU A 292 15.52 17.77 3.11
N PRO A 293 16.74 17.85 2.56
CA PRO A 293 17.54 19.06 2.66
C PRO A 293 16.87 20.19 1.85
N ARG A 294 17.03 21.44 2.28
CA ARG A 294 16.61 22.60 1.47
C ARG A 294 17.38 22.72 0.16
N SER A 295 18.61 22.23 0.12
CA SER A 295 19.47 22.27 -1.05
C SER A 295 20.40 21.07 -1.06
N ALA A 296 20.41 20.33 -2.16
CA ALA A 296 21.38 19.28 -2.47
C ALA A 296 21.44 19.08 -3.99
N GLY A 297 22.58 18.65 -4.51
CA GLY A 297 22.75 18.45 -5.97
C GLY A 297 21.82 17.40 -6.59
N TRP A 298 21.33 16.45 -5.78
CA TRP A 298 20.41 15.38 -6.22
C TRP A 298 18.93 15.73 -6.05
N LEU A 299 18.60 16.83 -5.35
CA LEU A 299 17.24 17.09 -4.88
C LEU A 299 16.24 17.33 -6.01
N ASP A 300 16.66 18.03 -7.06
CA ASP A 300 15.78 18.36 -8.19
C ASP A 300 15.42 17.13 -9.05
N GLU A 301 16.36 16.20 -9.18
CA GLU A 301 16.12 14.94 -9.90
C GLU A 301 15.23 14.01 -9.07
N PHE A 302 15.48 13.92 -7.76
CA PHE A 302 14.62 13.19 -6.83
C PHE A 302 13.19 13.76 -6.82
N ARG A 303 13.05 15.09 -6.75
CA ARG A 303 11.75 15.78 -6.80
C ARG A 303 10.96 15.44 -8.06
N ARG A 304 11.63 15.46 -9.23
CA ARG A 304 10.99 15.14 -10.51
C ARG A 304 10.43 13.72 -10.50
N GLU A 305 11.18 12.76 -9.97
CA GLU A 305 10.73 11.37 -9.90
C GLU A 305 9.58 11.18 -8.91
N VAL A 306 9.67 11.77 -7.71
CA VAL A 306 8.61 11.77 -6.70
C VAL A 306 7.30 12.33 -7.26
N MET A 307 7.39 13.47 -7.97
CA MET A 307 6.22 14.15 -8.53
C MET A 307 5.66 13.46 -9.79
N ALA A 308 6.47 12.65 -10.47
CA ALA A 308 6.01 11.88 -11.62
C ALA A 308 5.44 10.50 -11.22
N PHE A 309 5.75 9.99 -10.02
CA PHE A 309 5.30 8.69 -9.57
C PHE A 309 3.76 8.66 -9.36
N PRO A 310 3.04 7.63 -9.83
CA PRO A 310 3.55 6.37 -10.41
C PRO A 310 3.74 6.38 -11.93
N ALA A 311 3.31 7.43 -12.63
CA ALA A 311 3.30 7.50 -14.10
C ALA A 311 4.67 7.80 -14.75
N GLY A 312 5.70 8.08 -13.94
CA GLY A 312 7.04 8.42 -14.41
C GLY A 312 7.75 7.27 -15.12
N HIS A 313 8.56 7.59 -16.14
CA HIS A 313 9.37 6.60 -16.87
C HIS A 313 10.42 5.90 -16.00
N TYR A 314 10.82 6.52 -14.90
CA TYR A 314 11.83 6.02 -13.98
C TYR A 314 11.27 5.98 -12.57
N THR A 315 11.64 4.94 -11.83
CA THR A 315 11.14 4.67 -10.46
C THR A 315 12.24 4.21 -9.51
N ASP A 316 13.50 4.18 -9.97
CA ASP A 316 14.62 3.57 -9.26
C ASP A 316 14.92 4.29 -7.92
N GLN A 317 14.82 5.63 -7.88
CA GLN A 317 15.00 6.39 -6.63
C GLN A 317 13.84 6.15 -5.67
N ILE A 318 12.61 6.01 -6.19
CA ILE A 318 11.41 5.73 -5.38
C ILE A 318 11.44 4.31 -4.82
N ASP A 319 11.97 3.35 -5.58
CA ASP A 319 12.18 1.97 -5.11
C ASP A 319 13.19 1.92 -3.97
N ALA A 320 14.36 2.53 -4.15
CA ALA A 320 15.37 2.61 -3.11
C ALA A 320 14.85 3.35 -1.86
N PHE A 321 14.07 4.43 -2.04
CA PHE A 321 13.48 5.22 -0.96
C PHE A 321 12.39 4.47 -0.19
N SER A 322 11.42 3.88 -0.87
CA SER A 322 10.34 3.09 -0.25
C SER A 322 10.91 1.90 0.52
N GLN A 323 11.90 1.20 -0.04
CA GLN A 323 12.64 0.12 0.63
C GLN A 323 13.34 0.60 1.91
N ALA A 324 13.94 1.79 1.88
CA ALA A 324 14.62 2.36 3.04
C ALA A 324 13.63 2.70 4.18
N LEU A 325 12.48 3.28 3.83
CA LEU A 325 11.42 3.62 4.78
C LEU A 325 10.75 2.37 5.38
N ASP A 326 10.46 1.36 4.56
CA ASP A 326 9.93 0.09 5.03
C ASP A 326 10.89 -0.56 6.04
N ARG A 327 12.19 -0.62 5.72
CA ARG A 327 13.22 -1.12 6.63
C ARG A 327 13.33 -0.30 7.91
N ALA A 328 13.12 1.01 7.83
CA ALA A 328 13.18 1.89 8.99
C ALA A 328 12.06 1.57 9.99
N PHE A 329 10.83 1.35 9.49
CA PHE A 329 9.64 1.46 10.31
C PHE A 329 8.75 0.20 10.40
N ASN A 330 8.78 -0.70 9.43
CA ASN A 330 7.87 -1.85 9.38
C ASN A 330 8.49 -3.15 9.93
N ARG A 331 9.80 -3.18 10.21
CA ARG A 331 10.46 -4.32 10.86
C ARG A 331 10.67 -4.12 12.37
N ARG A 332 9.65 -4.50 13.15
CA ARG A 332 9.74 -5.01 14.54
C ARG A 332 9.11 -6.41 14.65
N GLY A 333 9.70 -7.37 13.95
CA GLY A 333 9.39 -8.79 14.08
C GLY A 333 10.45 -9.48 14.93
N GLY A 334 10.48 -9.18 16.22
CA GLY A 334 11.37 -9.79 17.20
C GLY A 334 11.15 -9.13 18.55
N GLU A 335 10.43 -9.83 19.44
CA GLU A 335 10.09 -9.40 20.81
C GLU A 335 9.01 -8.31 20.94
N VAL A 336 7.78 -8.64 20.59
CA VAL A 336 6.64 -8.24 21.44
C VAL A 336 5.83 -9.50 21.68
N GLY A 337 6.02 -10.08 22.88
CA GLY A 337 5.24 -11.22 23.34
C GLY A 337 3.77 -10.83 23.40
N TRP A 338 2.97 -11.40 22.51
CA TRP A 338 1.52 -11.44 22.66
C TRP A 338 1.20 -12.21 23.94
N LYS A 339 1.06 -11.51 25.07
CA LYS A 339 0.38 -12.06 26.23
C LYS A 339 -1.09 -12.19 25.86
N PHE A 340 -1.48 -13.39 25.44
CA PHE A 340 -2.88 -13.80 25.46
C PHE A 340 -3.44 -13.56 26.86
N VAL A 341 -4.29 -12.56 27.03
CA VAL A 341 -5.16 -12.46 28.19
C VAL A 341 -6.28 -13.49 27.97
N ARG A 342 -6.08 -14.70 28.51
CA ARG A 342 -7.17 -15.62 28.76
C ARG A 342 -7.91 -15.14 30.01
N GLY A 343 -9.17 -14.76 29.87
CA GLY A 343 -10.08 -14.59 31.01
C GLY A 343 -11.35 -13.84 30.63
N LEU A 344 -12.50 -14.47 30.89
CA LEU A 344 -13.88 -14.02 30.69
C LEU A 344 -14.45 -14.27 29.27
N TYR A 345 -14.86 -15.50 29.01
CA TYR A 345 -16.26 -15.95 29.15
C TYR A 345 -16.29 -17.47 29.31
#